data_AF-A0A484MIR7-F1
#
_entry.id   AF-A0A484MIR7-F1
#
_cell.length_a   1.000
_cell.length_b   1.000
_cell.length_c   1.000
_cell.angle_alpha   90.00
_cell.angle_beta   90.00
_cell.angle_gamma   90.00
#
_symmetry.space_group_name_H-M   'P 1'
#
loop_
_entity.id
_entity.type
_entity.pdbx_description
1 polymer ?
#
loop_
_entity_poly.entity_id
_entity_poly.type
_entity_poly.pdbx_seq_one_letter_code
_entity_poly.pdbx_strand_id
1 'polypeptide(L)'
;VIPSRYHPREERLDIYTRIGCYPVRVVLGDDGKHRFAAENGWRCFLHDHHCQNLWHILFKKLSEAACKAIVISTLGSEVDYPIRIPDYDSDEDDVTDDDDDVFVCKLEESHFRESFEKL
;
A
#
# COMPACT_ATOMS: atom_id res chain seq x y z
N VAL A 1 5.85 -6.19 4.24
CA VAL A 1 7.04 -5.50 4.81
C VAL A 1 7.27 -4.22 4.04
N ILE A 2 7.49 -3.11 4.73
CA ILE A 2 7.75 -1.79 4.15
C ILE A 2 9.27 -1.60 4.08
N PRO A 3 9.87 -1.32 2.92
CA PRO A 3 11.30 -1.04 2.83
C PRO A 3 11.66 0.22 3.65
N SER A 4 12.80 0.22 4.33
CA SER A 4 13.17 1.29 5.28
C SER A 4 13.20 2.70 4.67
N ARG A 5 13.48 2.83 3.37
CA ARG A 5 13.45 4.13 2.65
C ARG A 5 12.04 4.73 2.50
N TYR A 6 11.01 3.89 2.62
CA TYR A 6 9.60 4.27 2.56
C TYR A 6 8.95 4.33 3.94
N HIS A 7 9.75 4.21 5.00
CA HIS A 7 9.26 4.34 6.35
C HIS A 7 8.88 5.80 6.62
N PRO A 8 7.64 6.07 7.08
CA PRO A 8 7.26 7.41 7.50
C PRO A 8 8.07 7.83 8.72
N ARG A 9 8.54 9.09 8.79
CA ARG A 9 9.20 9.58 10.02
C ARG A 9 8.28 9.53 11.24
N GLU A 10 6.99 9.61 10.99
CA GLU A 10 5.93 9.47 11.99
C GLU A 10 5.46 8.01 12.04
N GLU A 11 4.95 7.55 13.19
CA GLU A 11 4.35 6.21 13.30
C GLU A 11 3.08 6.05 12.45
N ARG A 12 2.59 7.11 11.82
CA ARG A 12 1.36 7.14 11.02
C ARG A 12 1.68 7.34 9.54
N LEU A 13 0.95 6.60 8.70
CA LEU A 13 0.93 6.75 7.25
C LEU A 13 -0.53 6.81 6.78
N ASP A 14 -0.88 7.83 6.01
CA ASP A 14 -2.20 7.89 5.37
C ASP A 14 -2.13 7.22 3.98
N ILE A 15 -2.92 6.16 3.80
CA ILE A 15 -3.04 5.44 2.53
C ILE A 15 -4.24 5.97 1.76
N TYR A 16 -4.00 6.60 0.62
CA TYR A 16 -5.04 7.09 -0.29
C TYR A 16 -5.34 6.09 -1.40
N THR A 17 -6.63 5.84 -1.63
CA THR A 17 -7.11 5.02 -2.75
C THR A 17 -8.20 5.77 -3.50
N ARG A 18 -8.78 5.14 -4.54
CA ARG A 18 -9.92 5.73 -5.27
C ARG A 18 -11.19 5.81 -4.42
N ILE A 19 -11.30 5.01 -3.35
CA ILE A 19 -12.53 4.86 -2.58
C ILE A 19 -12.44 5.41 -1.16
N GLY A 20 -11.25 5.85 -0.71
CA GLY A 20 -11.10 6.43 0.61
C GLY A 20 -9.66 6.75 1.03
N CYS A 21 -9.54 7.20 2.27
CA CYS A 21 -8.27 7.41 2.97
C CYS A 21 -8.24 6.53 4.22
N TYR A 22 -7.15 5.78 4.39
CA TYR A 22 -6.96 4.80 5.44
C TYR A 22 -5.75 5.20 6.28
N PRO A 23 -5.94 5.81 7.46
CA PRO A 23 -4.86 6.14 8.36
C PRO A 23 -4.34 4.87 9.04
N VAL A 24 -3.11 4.46 8.72
CA VAL A 24 -2.49 3.25 9.25
C VAL A 24 -1.30 3.58 10.13
N ARG A 25 -1.07 2.74 11.16
CA ARG A 25 0.16 2.81 11.96
C ARG A 25 1.22 1.91 11.35
N VAL A 26 2.46 2.36 11.31
CA VAL A 26 3.63 1.56 10.93
C VAL A 26 4.38 1.16 12.20
N VAL A 27 4.72 -0.13 12.32
CA VAL A 27 5.41 -0.70 13.48
C VAL A 27 6.69 -1.41 13.04
N LEU A 28 7.72 -1.37 13.89
CA LEU A 28 8.95 -2.13 13.72
C LEU A 28 8.80 -3.47 14.43
N GLY A 29 8.89 -4.58 13.68
CA GLY A 29 8.89 -5.91 14.29
C GLY A 29 10.24 -6.27 14.89
N ASP A 30 10.27 -7.31 15.72
CA ASP A 30 11.48 -7.81 16.40
C ASP A 30 12.61 -8.22 15.43
N ASP A 31 12.25 -8.54 14.18
CA ASP A 31 13.19 -8.85 13.10
C ASP A 31 13.75 -7.60 12.39
N GLY A 32 13.50 -6.40 12.93
CA GLY A 32 13.97 -5.13 12.37
C GLY A 32 13.23 -4.67 11.12
N LYS A 33 12.10 -5.30 10.76
CA LYS A 33 11.33 -4.95 9.55
C LYS A 33 10.08 -4.13 9.89
N HIS A 34 9.85 -3.09 9.10
CA HIS A 34 8.64 -2.27 9.21
C HIS A 34 7.42 -2.96 8.60
N ARG A 35 6.28 -2.85 9.27
CA ARG A 35 5.00 -3.46 8.89
C ARG A 35 3.85 -2.51 9.20
N PHE A 36 2.75 -2.63 8.48
CA PHE A 36 1.50 -2.01 8.90
C PHE A 36 0.97 -2.75 10.14
N ALA A 37 0.60 -2.00 11.17
CA ALA A 37 -0.06 -2.56 12.33
C ALA A 37 -1.39 -3.17 11.89
N ALA A 38 -1.68 -4.40 12.36
CA ALA A 38 -2.96 -5.07 12.16
C ALA A 38 -4.06 -4.43 13.02
N GLU A 39 -4.32 -3.14 12.80
CA GLU A 39 -5.30 -2.30 13.50
C GLU A 39 -6.24 -1.62 12.50
N ASN A 40 -7.17 -0.80 13.02
CA ASN A 40 -8.37 -0.31 12.32
C ASN A 40 -8.12 0.14 10.87
N GLY A 41 -7.20 1.07 10.62
CA GLY A 41 -6.99 1.59 9.25
C GLY A 41 -6.55 0.53 8.24
N TRP A 42 -5.61 -0.35 8.63
CA TRP A 42 -5.12 -1.41 7.75
C TRP A 42 -6.19 -2.48 7.53
N ARG A 43 -6.95 -2.84 8.57
CA ARG A 43 -8.09 -3.76 8.47
C ARG A 43 -9.19 -3.22 7.56
N CYS A 44 -9.60 -1.96 7.73
CA CYS A 44 -10.58 -1.31 6.88
C CYS A 44 -10.12 -1.28 5.42
N PHE A 45 -8.84 -0.96 5.18
CA PHE A 45 -8.26 -1.00 3.84
C PHE A 45 -8.41 -2.39 3.20
N LEU A 46 -8.00 -3.46 3.90
CA LEU A 46 -8.09 -4.83 3.38
C LEU A 46 -9.54 -5.26 3.13
N HIS A 47 -10.44 -4.89 4.04
CA HIS A 47 -11.86 -5.22 3.97
C HIS A 47 -12.56 -4.54 2.78
N ASP A 48 -12.42 -3.23 2.65
CA ASP A 48 -13.12 -2.44 1.63
C ASP A 48 -12.63 -2.72 0.21
N HIS A 49 -11.36 -3.13 0.07
CA HIS A 49 -10.79 -3.54 -1.22
C HIS A 49 -10.93 -5.05 -1.48
N HIS A 50 -11.59 -5.79 -0.58
CA HIS A 50 -11.75 -7.25 -0.65
C HIS A 50 -10.44 -7.99 -0.96
N CYS A 51 -9.34 -7.53 -0.36
CA CYS A 51 -8.02 -8.08 -0.59
C CYS A 51 -7.97 -9.58 -0.26
N GLN A 52 -7.32 -10.37 -1.10
CA GLN A 52 -7.14 -11.81 -0.88
C GLN A 52 -5.67 -12.20 -0.77
N ASN A 53 -5.42 -13.42 -0.30
CA ASN A 53 -4.08 -13.99 -0.24
C ASN A 53 -3.40 -13.95 -1.62
N LEU A 54 -2.10 -13.70 -1.62
CA LEU A 54 -1.21 -13.58 -2.78
C LEU A 54 -1.40 -12.33 -3.65
N TRP A 55 -2.37 -11.47 -3.34
CA TRP A 55 -2.52 -10.20 -4.03
C TRP A 55 -1.33 -9.27 -3.75
N HIS A 56 -1.07 -8.36 -4.68
CA HIS A 56 -0.03 -7.35 -4.53
C HIS A 56 -0.67 -5.99 -4.29
N ILE A 57 -0.04 -5.17 -3.47
CA ILE A 57 -0.41 -3.77 -3.32
C ILE A 57 0.79 -2.93 -3.72
N LEU A 58 0.57 -2.06 -4.70
CA LEU A 58 1.55 -1.09 -5.15
C LEU A 58 1.31 0.22 -4.41
N PHE A 59 2.37 0.77 -3.82
CA PHE A 59 2.35 2.05 -3.12
C PHE A 59 3.25 3.04 -3.85
N LYS A 60 2.70 4.19 -4.22
CA LYS A 60 3.45 5.36 -4.69
C LYS A 60 3.54 6.36 -3.55
N LYS A 61 4.76 6.75 -3.16
CA LYS A 61 4.95 7.78 -2.13
C LYS A 61 4.40 9.11 -2.63
N LEU A 62 3.64 9.80 -1.78
CA LEU A 62 3.16 11.18 -2.05
C LEU A 62 3.88 12.19 -1.16
N SER A 63 4.18 11.79 0.08
CA SER A 63 4.97 12.56 1.04
C SER A 63 5.61 11.61 2.07
N GLU A 64 6.30 12.16 3.07
CA GLU A 64 6.82 11.38 4.20
C GLU A 64 5.73 10.67 5.01
N ALA A 65 4.48 11.17 5.02
CA ALA A 65 3.39 10.64 5.83
C ALA A 65 2.20 10.15 5.00
N ALA A 66 2.33 10.11 3.67
CA ALA A 66 1.24 9.70 2.79
C ALA A 66 1.72 8.91 1.57
N CYS A 67 0.93 7.92 1.18
CA CYS A 67 1.10 7.18 -0.06
C CYS A 67 -0.23 6.96 -0.77
N LYS A 68 -0.15 6.75 -2.08
CA LYS A 68 -1.26 6.28 -2.91
C LYS A 68 -1.12 4.77 -3.08
N ALA A 69 -2.19 4.01 -2.91
CA ALA A 69 -2.19 2.56 -3.07
C ALA A 69 -3.07 2.09 -4.22
N ILE A 70 -2.59 1.05 -4.92
CA ILE A 70 -3.33 0.31 -5.93
C ILE A 70 -3.27 -1.18 -5.57
N VAL A 71 -4.43 -1.83 -5.49
CA VAL A 71 -4.55 -3.26 -5.22
C VAL A 71 -4.56 -4.03 -6.54
N ILE A 72 -3.72 -5.04 -6.66
CA ILE A 72 -3.50 -5.84 -7.86
C ILE A 72 -3.82 -7.31 -7.52
N SER A 73 -4.91 -7.82 -8.11
CA SER A 73 -5.26 -9.24 -8.03
C SER A 73 -4.28 -10.07 -8.86
N THR A 74 -3.77 -11.14 -8.26
CA THR A 74 -2.94 -12.14 -8.98
C THR A 74 -3.76 -13.25 -9.64
N LEU A 75 -5.08 -13.27 -9.40
CA LEU A 75 -5.99 -14.22 -10.05
C LEU A 75 -6.44 -13.63 -11.39
N GLY A 76 -5.64 -13.87 -12.43
CA GLY A 76 -6.17 -13.90 -13.80
C GLY A 76 -5.64 -12.90 -14.84
N SER A 77 -4.59 -12.11 -14.63
CA SER A 77 -4.04 -11.30 -15.73
C SER A 77 -2.55 -11.02 -15.55
N GLU A 78 -1.81 -11.10 -16.67
CA GLU A 78 -0.50 -10.48 -16.82
C GLU A 78 -0.58 -9.06 -16.26
N VAL A 79 0.19 -8.78 -15.22
CA VAL A 79 0.47 -7.41 -14.82
C VAL A 79 1.39 -6.88 -15.91
N ASP A 80 0.80 -6.27 -16.93
CA ASP A 80 1.57 -5.62 -18.00
C ASP A 80 2.43 -4.53 -17.36
N TYR A 81 3.74 -4.69 -17.47
CA TYR A 81 4.70 -3.73 -16.94
C TYR A 81 5.16 -2.79 -18.05
N PRO A 82 5.14 -1.47 -17.85
CA PRO A 82 4.71 -0.75 -16.64
C PRO A 82 3.18 -0.74 -16.49
N ILE A 83 2.72 -0.76 -15.23
CA ILE A 83 1.30 -0.61 -14.89
C ILE A 83 0.87 0.76 -15.41
N ARG A 84 0.13 0.78 -16.52
CA ARG A 84 -0.51 1.99 -17.02
C ARG A 84 -1.63 2.35 -16.06
N ILE A 85 -1.37 3.30 -15.17
CA ILE A 85 -2.41 3.98 -14.41
C ILE A 85 -3.26 4.69 -15.48
N PRO A 86 -4.54 4.33 -15.68
CA PRO A 86 -5.35 4.99 -16.70
C PRO A 86 -5.35 6.49 -16.40
N ASP A 87 -4.95 7.24 -17.41
CA ASP A 87 -4.61 8.65 -17.38
C ASP A 87 -5.51 9.43 -16.42
N TYR A 88 -4.92 9.88 -15.32
CA TYR A 88 -5.36 11.11 -14.70
C TYR A 88 -4.78 12.22 -15.57
N ASP A 89 -5.38 12.43 -16.74
CA ASP A 89 -5.25 13.69 -17.49
C ASP A 89 -5.97 14.76 -16.65
N SER A 90 -5.33 15.17 -15.56
CA SER A 90 -5.41 16.56 -15.15
C SER A 90 -4.23 17.22 -15.83
N ASP A 91 -4.52 18.22 -16.66
CA ASP A 91 -3.59 19.10 -17.38
C ASP A 91 -2.60 19.85 -16.45
N GLU A 92 -1.81 19.11 -15.69
CA GLU A 92 -0.62 19.61 -15.03
C GLU A 92 0.54 18.84 -15.64
N ASP A 93 1.12 19.46 -16.67
CA ASP A 93 2.53 19.30 -17.03
C ASP A 93 3.35 19.32 -15.73
N ASP A 94 3.62 18.15 -15.17
CA ASP A 94 4.72 17.98 -14.25
C ASP A 94 5.56 16.80 -14.74
N VAL A 95 6.42 17.15 -15.68
CA VAL A 95 7.64 16.42 -16.01
C VAL A 95 8.52 16.45 -14.76
N THR A 96 8.18 15.70 -13.72
CA THR A 96 9.14 15.39 -12.66
C THR A 96 9.81 14.08 -13.03
N ASP A 97 11.00 14.24 -13.60
CA ASP A 97 12.04 13.24 -13.80
C ASP A 97 12.60 12.73 -12.46
N ASP A 98 11.71 12.28 -11.57
CA ASP A 98 12.07 11.60 -10.31
C ASP A 98 11.59 10.17 -10.43
N ASP A 99 12.53 9.22 -10.30
CA ASP A 99 12.28 7.80 -10.10
C ASP A 99 10.99 7.61 -9.28
N ASP A 100 9.91 7.17 -9.94
CA ASP A 100 8.61 6.97 -9.31
C ASP A 100 8.81 6.11 -8.06
N ASP A 101 8.75 6.76 -6.89
CA ASP A 101 9.26 6.23 -5.63
C ASP A 101 8.23 5.21 -5.08
N VAL A 102 8.26 4.04 -5.71
CA VAL A 102 7.24 3.01 -5.66
C VAL A 102 7.78 1.78 -4.96
N PHE A 103 6.93 1.17 -4.12
CA PHE A 103 7.20 -0.14 -3.56
C PHE A 103 6.00 -1.06 -3.63
N VAL A 104 6.29 -2.37 -3.70
CA VAL A 104 5.28 -3.42 -3.76
C VAL A 104 5.27 -4.18 -2.44
N CYS A 105 4.07 -4.34 -1.87
CA CYS A 105 3.83 -5.23 -0.75
C CYS A 105 3.03 -6.45 -1.23
N LYS A 106 3.59 -7.64 -1.07
CA LYS A 106 2.87 -8.90 -1.29
C LYS A 106 2.05 -9.23 -0.05
N LEU A 107 0.76 -9.50 -0.24
CA LEU A 107 -0.13 -9.96 0.83
C LEU A 107 0.05 -11.48 1.01
N GLU A 108 0.85 -11.85 1.99
CA GLU A 108 0.98 -13.25 2.43
C GLU A 108 -0.09 -13.63 3.45
N GLU A 109 -0.40 -14.92 3.55
CA GLU A 109 -1.44 -15.51 4.42
C GLU A 109 -1.33 -15.09 5.89
N SER A 110 -0.11 -14.88 6.38
CA SER A 110 0.17 -14.38 7.73
C SER A 110 -0.46 -13.00 8.01
N HIS A 111 -0.56 -12.12 7.00
CA HIS A 111 -1.18 -10.80 7.14
C HIS A 111 -2.69 -10.89 7.38
N PHE A 112 -3.33 -11.99 6.95
CA PHE A 112 -4.77 -12.20 7.11
C PHE A 112 -5.10 -12.80 8.47
N ARG A 113 -4.33 -13.78 8.96
CA ARG A 113 -4.57 -14.39 10.28
C ARG A 113 -4.59 -13.34 11.39
N GLU A 114 -3.60 -12.46 11.45
CA GLU A 114 -3.55 -11.40 12.47
C GLU A 114 -4.64 -10.31 12.31
N SER A 115 -5.10 -10.10 11.07
CA SER A 115 -6.09 -9.07 10.75
C SER A 115 -7.53 -9.56 10.96
N PHE A 116 -7.82 -10.84 10.76
CA PHE A 116 -9.17 -11.42 10.84
C PHE A 116 -9.45 -12.22 12.12
N GLU A 117 -8.44 -12.67 12.88
CA GLU A 117 -8.62 -13.42 14.13
C GLU A 117 -9.16 -12.58 15.31
N LYS A 118 -9.44 -11.28 15.12
CA LYS A 118 -10.05 -10.37 16.14
C LYS A 118 -11.44 -9.84 15.76
N LEU A 119 -12.21 -10.62 14.97
CA LEU A 119 -13.64 -10.38 14.72
C LEU A 119 -14.52 -10.95 15.82
#